data_AF-A0A9P5RYC4-F1
#
_entry.id   AF-A0A9P5RYC4-F1
#
_cell.length_a   1.000
_cell.length_b   1.000
_cell.length_c   1.000
_cell.angle_alpha   90.00
_cell.angle_beta   90.00
_cell.angle_gamma   90.00
#
_symmetry.space_group_name_H-M   'P 1'
#
loop_
_entity.id
_entity.type
_entity.pdbx_description
1 polymer ?
#
loop_
_entity_poly.entity_id
_entity_poly.type
_entity_poly.pdbx_seq_one_letter_code
_entity_poly.pdbx_strand_id
1 'polypeptide(L)'
;MVNATANGIHLDQETRSQEIVASLRGFLKHQTERVSLYKEFNDAFKEYVAKRMTQEEYATICRIVTEGFVELSIEILALEAHLGGPSHASTINALSPPTTTTAIIDPSSPSSEQSPVNNSNRRNYSLDSPEHAQLIREVQLLEKQKLVLTVQGQKYVLEKEAQEAQDIKDQEAELQADRVVGKDEGAERIESVVQATVLHDAEGRTPSQSAAAANGGVKLTVEEWQVKLDENRDSLNEIVEEINDKLADIQEAIAVLVL
;
A
#
# COMPACT_ATOMS: atom_id res chain seq x y z
N MET A 1 -20.67 -56.85 32.58
CA MET A 1 -20.80 -55.75 31.60
C MET A 1 -20.64 -54.45 32.37
N VAL A 2 -19.47 -53.84 32.28
CA VAL A 2 -19.17 -52.58 32.97
C VAL A 2 -19.01 -51.54 31.87
N ASN A 3 -20.04 -50.69 31.68
CA ASN A 3 -19.93 -49.47 30.90
C ASN A 3 -19.22 -48.44 31.77
N ALA A 4 -17.91 -48.33 31.60
CA ALA A 4 -17.10 -47.32 32.25
C ALA A 4 -16.61 -46.30 31.21
N THR A 5 -17.20 -45.11 31.30
CA THR A 5 -16.55 -43.80 31.12
C THR A 5 -16.13 -43.38 29.70
N ALA A 6 -17.10 -42.88 28.93
CA ALA A 6 -16.86 -41.99 27.78
C ALA A 6 -16.75 -40.49 28.19
N ASN A 7 -16.80 -40.18 29.48
CA ASN A 7 -16.90 -38.79 29.97
C ASN A 7 -15.56 -38.02 29.99
N GLY A 8 -14.42 -38.71 29.84
CA GLY A 8 -13.10 -38.05 29.87
C GLY A 8 -12.71 -37.35 28.57
N ILE A 9 -13.14 -37.88 27.42
CA ILE A 9 -12.79 -37.34 26.09
C ILE A 9 -13.65 -36.11 25.73
N HIS A 10 -14.85 -36.01 26.30
CA HIS A 10 -15.81 -34.94 25.99
C HIS A 10 -15.40 -33.58 26.58
N LEU A 11 -14.76 -33.56 27.75
CA LEU A 11 -14.37 -32.31 28.43
C LEU A 11 -13.20 -31.61 27.71
N ASP A 12 -12.26 -32.39 27.17
CA ASP A 12 -11.12 -31.87 26.40
C ASP A 12 -11.57 -31.30 25.05
N GLN A 13 -12.59 -31.90 24.43
CA GLN A 13 -13.13 -31.44 23.15
C GLN A 13 -13.99 -30.17 23.30
N GLU A 14 -14.79 -30.06 24.36
CA GLU A 14 -15.54 -28.85 24.67
C GLU A 14 -14.60 -27.67 24.98
N THR A 15 -13.56 -27.91 25.78
CA THR A 15 -12.53 -26.90 26.08
C THR A 15 -11.83 -26.43 24.81
N ARG A 16 -11.43 -27.36 23.94
CA ARG A 16 -10.80 -27.04 22.65
C ARG A 16 -11.72 -26.24 21.72
N SER A 17 -13.01 -26.59 21.65
CA SER A 17 -14.00 -25.83 20.87
C SER A 17 -14.11 -24.39 21.37
N GLN A 18 -14.15 -24.19 22.68
CA GLN A 18 -14.19 -22.87 23.30
C GLN A 18 -12.94 -22.04 22.99
N GLU A 19 -11.75 -22.64 23.01
CA GLU A 19 -10.50 -21.99 22.62
C GLU A 19 -10.51 -21.57 21.14
N ILE A 20 -10.96 -22.45 20.24
CA ILE A 20 -11.09 -22.11 18.81
C ILE A 20 -12.06 -20.94 18.61
N VAL A 21 -13.22 -20.98 19.23
CA VAL A 21 -14.22 -19.89 19.16
C VAL A 21 -13.64 -18.59 19.71
N ALA A 22 -12.89 -18.65 20.82
CA ALA A 22 -12.24 -17.47 21.39
C ALA A 22 -11.21 -16.88 20.42
N SER A 23 -10.39 -17.72 19.78
CA SER A 23 -9.40 -17.26 18.79
C SER A 23 -10.04 -16.68 17.53
N LEU A 24 -11.10 -17.30 16.99
CA LEU A 24 -11.82 -16.78 15.83
C LEU A 24 -12.52 -15.44 16.14
N ARG A 25 -13.10 -15.30 17.34
CA ARG A 25 -13.66 -14.01 17.78
C ARG A 25 -12.58 -12.95 17.97
N GLY A 26 -11.42 -13.32 18.54
CA GLY A 26 -10.26 -12.44 18.63
C GLY A 26 -9.81 -11.98 17.25
N PHE A 27 -9.75 -12.89 16.29
CA PHE A 27 -9.42 -12.57 14.90
C PHE A 27 -10.41 -11.56 14.30
N LEU A 28 -11.72 -11.81 14.39
CA LEU A 28 -12.73 -10.88 13.87
C LEU A 28 -12.68 -9.49 14.52
N LYS A 29 -12.32 -9.43 15.81
CA LYS A 29 -12.08 -8.17 16.51
C LYS A 29 -10.90 -7.41 15.90
N HIS A 30 -9.74 -8.05 15.76
CA HIS A 30 -8.56 -7.40 15.17
C HIS A 30 -8.78 -7.01 13.71
N GLN A 31 -9.55 -7.79 12.95
CA GLN A 31 -9.98 -7.43 11.60
C GLN A 31 -10.79 -6.13 11.56
N THR A 32 -11.71 -5.94 12.52
CA THR A 32 -12.49 -4.71 12.64
C THR A 32 -11.59 -3.49 12.95
N GLU A 33 -10.59 -3.68 13.80
CA GLU A 33 -9.60 -2.65 14.13
C GLU A 33 -8.73 -2.31 12.90
N ARG A 34 -8.27 -3.30 12.14
CA ARG A 34 -7.54 -3.08 10.86
C ARG A 34 -8.36 -2.29 9.85
N VAL A 35 -9.65 -2.60 9.69
CA VAL A 35 -10.55 -1.83 8.80
C VAL A 35 -10.64 -0.36 9.23
N SER A 36 -10.65 -0.10 10.53
CA SER A 36 -10.66 1.27 11.07
C SER A 36 -9.36 2.02 10.73
N LEU A 37 -8.20 1.36 10.86
CA LEU A 37 -6.91 1.93 10.45
C LEU A 37 -6.82 2.22 8.93
N TYR A 38 -7.33 1.31 8.09
CA TYR A 38 -7.43 1.55 6.64
C TYR A 38 -8.25 2.80 6.33
N LYS A 39 -9.37 2.98 7.05
CA LYS A 39 -10.22 4.15 6.88
C LYS A 39 -9.48 5.42 7.28
N GLU A 40 -8.82 5.42 8.43
CA GLU A 40 -8.03 6.57 8.90
C GLU A 40 -6.93 6.95 7.91
N PHE A 41 -6.20 5.96 7.38
CA PHE A 41 -5.20 6.17 6.34
C PHE A 41 -5.78 6.79 5.07
N ASN A 42 -6.90 6.26 4.58
CA ASN A 42 -7.55 6.76 3.37
C ASN A 42 -8.14 8.17 3.56
N ASP A 43 -8.72 8.44 4.73
CA ASP A 43 -9.26 9.76 5.06
C ASP A 43 -8.12 10.79 5.17
N ALA A 44 -7.01 10.47 5.85
CA ALA A 44 -5.84 11.33 5.90
C ALA A 44 -5.26 11.63 4.51
N PHE A 45 -5.22 10.63 3.61
CA PHE A 45 -4.78 10.83 2.23
C PHE A 45 -5.68 11.82 1.48
N LYS A 46 -7.01 11.69 1.60
CA LYS A 46 -7.96 12.63 0.98
C LYS A 46 -7.77 14.05 1.50
N GLU A 47 -7.51 14.21 2.79
CA GLU A 47 -7.26 15.53 3.38
C GLU A 47 -5.94 16.14 2.92
N TYR A 48 -4.90 15.32 2.77
CA TYR A 48 -3.61 15.74 2.22
C TYR A 48 -3.73 16.20 0.76
N VAL A 49 -4.38 15.40 -0.10
CA VAL A 49 -4.62 15.77 -1.51
C VAL A 49 -5.49 17.03 -1.62
N ALA A 50 -6.49 17.17 -0.75
CA ALA A 50 -7.33 18.37 -0.70
C ALA A 50 -6.63 19.62 -0.10
N LYS A 51 -5.33 19.54 0.22
CA LYS A 51 -4.53 20.61 0.85
C LYS A 51 -5.13 21.12 2.17
N ARG A 52 -5.89 20.26 2.86
CA ARG A 52 -6.45 20.52 4.21
C ARG A 52 -5.55 20.01 5.33
N MET A 53 -4.49 19.28 4.98
CA MET A 53 -3.53 18.68 5.89
C MET A 53 -2.12 18.94 5.38
N THR A 54 -1.20 19.26 6.30
CA THR A 54 0.22 19.44 5.97
C THR A 54 0.92 18.10 5.71
N GLN A 55 2.10 18.15 5.10
CA GLN A 55 2.89 16.94 4.85
C GLN A 55 3.35 16.29 6.16
N GLU A 56 3.68 17.08 7.17
CA GLU A 56 4.12 16.61 8.49
C GLU A 56 2.99 15.91 9.24
N GLU A 57 1.78 16.45 9.19
CA GLU A 57 0.58 15.83 9.77
C GLU A 57 0.27 14.51 9.07
N TYR A 58 0.24 14.51 7.73
CA TYR A 58 0.00 13.31 6.94
C TYR A 58 1.02 12.21 7.22
N ALA A 59 2.31 12.56 7.25
CA ALA A 59 3.40 11.63 7.57
C ALA A 59 3.30 11.06 9.00
N THR A 60 2.80 11.87 9.95
CA THR A 60 2.56 11.42 11.33
C THR A 60 1.43 10.40 11.38
N ILE A 61 0.31 10.64 10.71
CA ILE A 61 -0.80 9.68 10.63
C ILE A 61 -0.36 8.40 9.94
N CYS A 62 0.39 8.49 8.83
CA CYS A 62 0.94 7.31 8.14
C CYS A 62 1.78 6.44 9.09
N ARG A 63 2.59 7.06 9.95
CA ARG A 63 3.41 6.35 10.94
C ARG A 63 2.53 5.62 11.97
N ILE A 64 1.58 6.33 12.57
CA ILE A 64 0.65 5.77 13.57
C ILE A 64 -0.12 4.59 12.98
N VAL A 65 -0.67 4.75 11.77
CA VAL A 65 -1.41 3.67 11.11
C VAL A 65 -0.49 2.49 10.78
N THR A 66 0.74 2.73 10.34
CA THR A 66 1.71 1.66 10.06
C THR A 66 2.05 0.88 11.33
N GLU A 67 2.31 1.57 12.44
CA GLU A 67 2.57 0.95 13.75
C GLU A 67 1.36 0.11 14.20
N GLY A 68 0.14 0.65 14.10
CA GLY A 68 -1.08 -0.09 14.42
C GLY A 68 -1.28 -1.33 13.55
N PHE A 69 -0.97 -1.26 12.25
CA PHE A 69 -1.03 -2.44 11.37
C PHE A 69 -0.02 -3.52 11.78
N VAL A 70 1.19 -3.13 12.21
CA VAL A 70 2.21 -4.07 12.68
C VAL A 70 1.74 -4.77 13.96
N GLU A 71 1.25 -4.01 14.95
CA GLU A 71 0.74 -4.55 16.21
C GLU A 71 -0.38 -5.57 15.98
N LEU A 72 -1.41 -5.18 15.22
CA LEU A 72 -2.54 -6.08 14.90
C LEU A 72 -2.10 -7.31 14.09
N SER A 73 -1.11 -7.16 13.20
CA SER A 73 -0.59 -8.30 12.43
C SER A 73 0.11 -9.32 13.33
N ILE A 74 0.84 -8.87 14.35
CA ILE A 74 1.49 -9.76 15.32
C ILE A 74 0.44 -10.51 16.13
N GLU A 75 -0.61 -9.83 16.60
CA GLU A 75 -1.69 -10.45 17.35
C GLU A 75 -2.44 -11.50 16.51
N ILE A 76 -2.73 -11.19 15.24
CA ILE A 76 -3.37 -12.15 14.32
C ILE A 76 -2.46 -13.36 14.06
N LEU A 77 -1.15 -13.18 13.87
CA LEU A 77 -0.21 -14.29 13.69
C LEU A 77 -0.17 -15.21 14.92
N ALA A 78 -0.30 -14.65 16.13
CA ALA A 78 -0.40 -15.43 17.35
C ALA A 78 -1.68 -16.28 17.41
N LEU A 79 -2.81 -15.71 16.97
CA LEU A 79 -4.09 -16.42 16.86
C LEU A 79 -4.04 -17.52 15.79
N GLU A 80 -3.43 -17.24 14.64
CA GLU A 80 -3.22 -18.23 13.57
C GLU A 80 -2.40 -19.42 14.08
N ALA A 81 -1.29 -19.16 14.79
CA ALA A 81 -0.46 -20.20 15.37
C ALA A 81 -1.21 -21.03 16.42
N HIS A 82 -2.07 -20.41 17.23
CA HIS A 82 -2.91 -21.13 18.21
C HIS A 82 -3.91 -22.08 17.54
N LEU A 83 -4.39 -21.73 16.35
CA LEU A 83 -5.32 -22.54 15.55
C LEU A 83 -4.63 -23.63 14.70
N GLY A 84 -3.34 -23.90 14.93
CA GLY A 84 -2.58 -24.91 14.20
C GLY A 84 -1.87 -24.40 12.95
N GLY A 85 -1.77 -23.08 12.78
CA GLY A 85 -0.87 -22.47 11.81
C GLY A 85 0.61 -22.69 12.16
N PRO A 86 1.53 -22.59 11.19
CA PRO A 86 2.96 -22.69 11.45
C PRO A 86 3.42 -21.59 12.42
N SER A 87 4.37 -21.92 13.30
CA SER A 87 4.92 -20.95 14.24
C SER A 87 5.78 -19.90 13.51
N HIS A 88 5.32 -18.66 13.51
CA HIS A 88 5.94 -17.53 12.81
C HIS A 88 7.03 -16.81 13.62
N ALA A 89 7.77 -17.52 14.49
CA ALA A 89 8.77 -16.92 15.39
C ALA A 89 9.85 -16.08 14.66
N SER A 90 10.13 -16.40 13.39
CA SER A 90 11.06 -15.66 12.54
C SER A 90 10.44 -14.43 11.85
N THR A 91 9.13 -14.41 11.63
CA THR A 91 8.42 -13.32 10.92
C THR A 91 8.20 -12.10 11.84
N ILE A 92 8.00 -12.33 13.14
CA ILE A 92 7.79 -11.27 14.14
C ILE A 92 9.00 -10.32 14.23
N ASN A 93 10.23 -10.85 14.06
CA ASN A 93 11.46 -10.04 14.04
C ASN A 93 11.66 -9.23 12.74
N ALA A 94 10.94 -9.56 11.66
CA ALA A 94 11.06 -8.90 10.36
C ALA A 94 10.00 -7.81 10.12
N LEU A 95 9.04 -7.64 11.03
CA LEU A 95 7.96 -6.66 10.98
C LEU A 95 8.33 -5.29 11.61
N SER A 96 9.57 -5.12 12.08
CA SER A 96 10.08 -3.79 12.47
C SER A 96 10.09 -2.85 11.26
N PRO A 97 9.72 -1.57 11.42
CA PRO A 97 9.58 -0.64 10.31
C PRO A 97 10.89 -0.55 9.51
N PRO A 98 10.86 -0.61 8.17
CA PRO A 98 12.06 -0.49 7.37
C PRO A 98 12.63 0.91 7.53
N THR A 99 13.84 1.01 8.06
CA THR A 99 14.68 2.20 7.90
C THR A 99 14.97 2.33 6.41
N THR A 100 14.63 3.49 5.83
CA THR A 100 14.88 3.91 4.45
C THR A 100 16.14 3.26 3.86
N THR A 101 15.99 2.27 3.00
CA THR A 101 17.07 1.78 2.13
C THR A 101 16.48 1.42 0.77
N THR A 102 16.98 2.13 -0.23
CA THR A 102 16.72 2.02 -1.65
C THR A 102 16.67 0.57 -2.13
N ALA A 103 15.53 0.15 -2.67
CA ALA A 103 15.35 -1.15 -3.29
C ALA A 103 16.06 -1.20 -4.65
N ILE A 104 17.03 -2.10 -4.80
CA ILE A 104 17.52 -2.60 -6.09
C ILE A 104 16.68 -3.84 -6.38
N ILE A 105 15.88 -3.80 -7.45
CA ILE A 105 15.03 -4.90 -7.90
C ILE A 105 15.85 -5.76 -8.87
N ASP A 106 16.05 -7.02 -8.52
CA ASP A 106 16.57 -8.06 -9.40
C ASP A 106 15.41 -8.97 -9.84
N PRO A 107 15.09 -9.09 -11.14
CA PRO A 107 13.95 -9.87 -11.62
C PRO A 107 14.39 -11.26 -12.07
N SER A 108 14.19 -12.30 -11.25
CA SER A 108 14.20 -13.70 -11.70
C SER A 108 13.62 -14.66 -10.66
N SER A 109 12.37 -15.10 -10.82
CA SER A 109 11.95 -16.50 -10.63
C SER A 109 10.46 -16.73 -10.96
N PRO A 110 10.09 -17.95 -11.38
CA PRO A 110 8.95 -18.17 -12.28
C PRO A 110 7.63 -18.41 -11.56
N SER A 111 6.57 -17.99 -12.27
CA SER A 111 5.16 -18.18 -11.97
C SER A 111 4.77 -19.67 -11.98
N SER A 112 4.05 -20.11 -10.95
CA SER A 112 3.26 -21.34 -10.99
C SER A 112 1.79 -20.94 -10.95
N GLU A 113 1.11 -21.10 -12.08
CA GLU A 113 -0.34 -20.97 -12.19
C GLU A 113 -1.02 -22.12 -11.44
N GLN A 114 -1.80 -21.77 -10.42
CA GLN A 114 -2.90 -22.62 -9.94
C GLN A 114 -4.14 -21.74 -9.82
N SER A 115 -5.08 -21.94 -10.75
CA SER A 115 -6.43 -21.37 -10.68
C SER A 115 -7.20 -21.95 -9.49
N PRO A 116 -7.96 -21.17 -8.73
CA PRO A 116 -8.86 -21.74 -7.74
C PRO A 116 -10.18 -22.14 -8.40
N VAL A 117 -10.53 -23.42 -8.26
CA VAL A 117 -11.85 -23.96 -8.61
C VAL A 117 -12.82 -23.55 -7.51
N ASN A 118 -13.83 -22.76 -7.89
CA ASN A 118 -14.92 -22.33 -7.04
C ASN A 118 -15.80 -23.55 -6.67
N ASN A 119 -15.66 -24.04 -5.44
CA ASN A 119 -16.47 -25.11 -4.88
C ASN A 119 -17.16 -24.62 -3.60
N SER A 120 -18.35 -24.04 -3.75
CA SER A 120 -19.31 -23.81 -2.67
C SER A 120 -19.95 -25.14 -2.24
N ASN A 121 -19.15 -26.07 -1.70
CA ASN A 121 -19.65 -27.21 -0.96
C ASN A 121 -19.64 -26.85 0.52
N ARG A 122 -20.80 -26.95 1.18
CA ARG A 122 -20.95 -26.90 2.65
C ARG A 122 -19.78 -27.63 3.31
N ARG A 123 -18.86 -26.88 3.91
CA ARG A 123 -17.66 -27.46 4.53
C ARG A 123 -18.07 -28.01 5.89
N ASN A 124 -17.91 -29.31 6.08
CA ASN A 124 -18.01 -29.92 7.40
C ASN A 124 -16.73 -29.52 8.17
N TYR A 125 -16.80 -28.42 8.93
CA TYR A 125 -15.68 -27.96 9.75
C TYR A 125 -15.36 -29.01 10.81
N SER A 126 -14.23 -29.70 10.65
CA SER A 126 -13.69 -30.57 11.68
C SER A 126 -12.98 -29.71 12.72
N LEU A 127 -13.34 -29.90 14.00
CA LEU A 127 -12.75 -29.23 15.17
C LEU A 127 -11.21 -29.36 15.24
N ASP A 128 -10.65 -30.36 14.58
CA ASP A 128 -9.23 -30.67 14.58
C ASP A 128 -8.50 -30.23 13.31
N SER A 129 -9.20 -29.59 12.37
CA SER A 129 -8.63 -29.25 11.06
C SER A 129 -7.89 -27.90 11.07
N PRO A 130 -6.68 -27.82 10.47
CA PRO A 130 -5.95 -26.56 10.26
C PRO A 130 -6.67 -25.57 9.30
N GLU A 131 -7.89 -25.91 8.86
CA GLU A 131 -8.75 -25.09 8.00
C GLU A 131 -9.00 -23.68 8.57
N HIS A 132 -9.17 -23.54 9.89
CA HIS A 132 -9.39 -22.23 10.52
C HIS A 132 -8.16 -21.31 10.40
N ALA A 133 -6.97 -21.87 10.62
CA ALA A 133 -5.71 -21.16 10.42
C ALA A 133 -5.51 -20.80 8.93
N GLN A 134 -5.91 -21.68 8.02
CA GLN A 134 -5.87 -21.41 6.59
C GLN A 134 -6.80 -20.25 6.18
N LEU A 135 -8.04 -20.20 6.70
CA LEU A 135 -8.96 -19.09 6.46
C LEU A 135 -8.40 -17.76 6.94
N ILE A 136 -7.82 -17.72 8.15
CA ILE A 136 -7.15 -16.52 8.67
C ILE A 136 -6.02 -16.08 7.74
N ARG A 137 -5.19 -17.03 7.30
CA ARG A 137 -4.08 -16.75 6.39
C ARG A 137 -4.53 -16.21 5.04
N GLU A 138 -5.58 -16.78 4.46
CA GLU A 138 -6.16 -16.30 3.20
C GLU A 138 -6.63 -14.84 3.34
N VAL A 139 -7.34 -14.52 4.42
CA VAL A 139 -7.73 -13.13 4.72
C VAL A 139 -6.51 -12.22 4.86
N GLN A 140 -5.48 -12.63 5.61
CA GLN A 140 -4.26 -11.82 5.76
C GLN A 140 -3.55 -11.55 4.43
N LEU A 141 -3.52 -12.53 3.53
CA LEU A 141 -2.91 -12.38 2.20
C LEU A 141 -3.69 -11.38 1.35
N LEU A 142 -5.01 -11.50 1.31
CA LEU A 142 -5.89 -10.58 0.60
C LEU A 142 -5.78 -9.16 1.18
N GLU A 143 -5.73 -9.01 2.50
CA GLU A 143 -5.52 -7.72 3.14
C GLU A 143 -4.17 -7.10 2.76
N LYS A 144 -3.11 -7.91 2.70
CA LYS A 144 -1.80 -7.45 2.23
C LYS A 144 -1.88 -6.95 0.78
N GLN A 145 -2.54 -7.69 -0.10
CA GLN A 145 -2.74 -7.27 -1.49
C GLN A 145 -3.55 -5.98 -1.58
N LYS A 146 -4.64 -5.87 -0.81
CA LYS A 146 -5.45 -4.65 -0.69
C LYS A 146 -4.61 -3.45 -0.27
N LEU A 147 -3.75 -3.59 0.74
CA LEU A 147 -2.87 -2.50 1.19
C LEU A 147 -1.91 -2.08 0.08
N VAL A 148 -1.29 -3.04 -0.62
CA VAL A 148 -0.37 -2.76 -1.73
C VAL A 148 -1.07 -1.96 -2.83
N LEU A 149 -2.25 -2.40 -3.27
CA LEU A 149 -3.02 -1.69 -4.30
C LEU A 149 -3.51 -0.32 -3.84
N THR A 150 -3.86 -0.19 -2.55
CA THR A 150 -4.25 1.11 -1.98
C THR A 150 -3.08 2.09 -2.05
N VAL A 151 -1.90 1.68 -1.58
CA VAL A 151 -0.69 2.51 -1.60
C VAL A 151 -0.27 2.82 -3.04
N GLN A 152 -0.38 1.85 -3.95
CA GLN A 152 -0.08 2.04 -5.37
C GLN A 152 -1.03 3.08 -6.01
N GLY A 153 -2.33 2.99 -5.76
CA GLY A 153 -3.30 3.98 -6.23
C GLY A 153 -3.03 5.38 -5.68
N GLN A 154 -2.72 5.50 -4.39
CA GLN A 154 -2.35 6.78 -3.79
C GLN A 154 -1.06 7.36 -4.39
N LYS A 155 -0.06 6.51 -4.62
CA LYS A 155 1.18 6.89 -5.30
C LYS A 155 0.90 7.45 -6.69
N TYR A 156 0.04 6.79 -7.47
CA TYR A 156 -0.34 7.26 -8.80
C TYR A 156 -0.98 8.64 -8.79
N VAL A 157 -1.84 8.93 -7.80
CA VAL A 157 -2.43 10.26 -7.63
C VAL A 157 -1.36 11.32 -7.35
N LEU A 158 -0.42 11.03 -6.45
CA LEU A 158 0.66 11.98 -6.10
C LEU A 158 1.64 12.20 -7.26
N GLU A 159 1.98 11.14 -8.01
CA GLU A 159 2.84 11.24 -9.19
C GLU A 159 2.18 12.09 -10.29
N LYS A 160 0.88 11.91 -10.51
CA LYS A 160 0.10 12.75 -11.43
C LYS A 160 0.13 14.22 -11.00
N GLU A 161 -0.14 14.50 -9.72
CA GLU A 161 -0.13 15.88 -9.20
C GLU A 161 1.26 16.54 -9.33
N ALA A 162 2.32 15.79 -9.04
CA ALA A 162 3.69 16.27 -9.21
C ALA A 162 4.03 16.58 -10.68
N GLN A 163 3.57 15.73 -11.61
CA GLN A 163 3.76 15.96 -13.04
C GLN A 163 3.01 17.21 -13.51
N GLU A 164 1.75 17.40 -13.08
CA GLU A 164 0.96 18.59 -13.41
C GLU A 164 1.61 19.88 -12.88
N ALA A 165 2.12 19.85 -11.64
CA ALA A 165 2.83 20.99 -11.05
C ALA A 165 4.12 21.33 -11.82
N GLN A 166 4.85 20.33 -12.29
CA GLN A 166 6.05 20.52 -13.10
C GLN A 166 5.70 21.09 -14.48
N ASP A 167 4.66 20.57 -15.13
CA ASP A 167 4.19 21.06 -16.43
C ASP A 167 3.77 22.53 -16.36
N ILE A 168 3.09 22.95 -15.30
CA ILE A 168 2.73 24.36 -15.06
C ILE A 168 3.97 25.23 -14.91
N LYS A 169 4.98 24.76 -14.17
CA LYS A 169 6.22 25.48 -13.95
C LYS A 169 7.02 25.66 -15.24
N ASP A 170 7.05 24.62 -16.08
CA ASP A 170 7.73 24.67 -17.38
C ASP A 170 7.01 25.64 -18.33
N GLN A 171 5.67 25.63 -18.34
CA GLN A 171 4.86 26.60 -19.11
C GLN A 171 5.08 28.04 -18.63
N GLU A 172 5.17 28.28 -17.32
CA GLU A 172 5.46 29.61 -16.78
C GLU A 172 6.86 30.09 -17.19
N ALA A 173 7.86 29.19 -17.16
CA ALA A 173 9.22 29.51 -17.60
C ALA A 173 9.29 29.87 -19.09
N GLU A 174 8.52 29.17 -19.94
CA GLU A 174 8.41 29.47 -21.38
C GLU A 174 7.79 30.86 -21.62
N LEU A 175 6.68 31.17 -20.93
CA LEU A 175 6.04 32.50 -21.02
C LEU A 175 6.95 33.63 -20.50
N GLN A 176 7.78 33.37 -19.49
CA GLN A 176 8.76 34.34 -19.01
C GLN A 176 9.89 34.56 -20.01
N ALA A 177 10.36 33.53 -20.71
CA ALA A 177 11.38 33.65 -21.74
C ALA A 177 10.91 34.51 -22.93
N ASP A 178 9.68 34.29 -23.41
CA ASP A 178 9.09 35.08 -24.49
C ASP A 178 8.95 36.57 -24.13
N ARG A 179 8.69 36.87 -22.85
CA ARG A 179 8.59 38.25 -22.36
C ARG A 179 9.92 39.01 -22.36
N VAL A 180 11.05 38.32 -22.24
CA VAL A 180 12.38 38.93 -22.22
C VAL A 180 12.85 39.29 -23.63
N VAL A 181 12.48 38.50 -24.65
CA VAL A 181 12.88 38.74 -26.05
C VAL A 181 12.17 39.96 -26.68
N GLY A 182 10.97 40.32 -26.20
CA GLY A 182 10.21 41.47 -26.74
C GLY A 182 10.62 42.87 -26.25
N LYS A 183 11.68 43.01 -25.45
CA LYS A 183 12.03 44.30 -24.81
C LYS A 183 13.26 45.04 -25.39
N ASP A 184 14.01 44.44 -26.31
CA ASP A 184 15.29 45.03 -26.77
C ASP A 184 15.30 45.58 -28.21
N GLU A 185 14.21 45.51 -28.98
CA GLU A 185 14.19 46.04 -30.36
C GLU A 185 13.62 47.48 -30.49
N GLY A 186 13.46 48.21 -29.38
CA GLY A 186 12.77 49.51 -29.38
C GLY A 186 13.55 50.74 -28.92
N ALA A 187 14.82 50.62 -28.50
CA ALA A 187 15.54 51.72 -27.85
C ALA A 187 16.94 51.99 -28.42
N GLU A 188 17.12 51.94 -29.74
CA GLU A 188 18.26 52.60 -30.41
C GLU A 188 17.83 53.91 -31.07
N ARG A 189 17.98 55.02 -30.34
CA ARG A 189 18.29 56.39 -30.83
C ARG A 189 18.15 57.36 -29.64
N ILE A 190 19.22 57.92 -29.05
CA ILE A 190 20.11 58.95 -29.60
C ILE A 190 21.31 59.13 -28.62
N GLU A 191 22.51 59.28 -29.19
CA GLU A 191 23.75 59.95 -28.69
C GLU A 191 24.43 59.47 -27.39
N SER A 192 25.70 59.04 -27.50
CA SER A 192 26.84 59.96 -27.32
C SER A 192 28.18 59.20 -27.38
N VAL A 193 29.05 59.69 -28.25
CA VAL A 193 30.44 59.31 -28.45
C VAL A 193 31.29 59.84 -27.29
N VAL A 194 32.01 58.99 -26.54
CA VAL A 194 33.39 59.24 -26.06
C VAL A 194 34.13 57.92 -25.83
N GLN A 195 35.37 57.89 -26.33
CA GLN A 195 36.42 56.86 -26.27
C GLN A 195 36.72 56.28 -24.88
N ALA A 196 37.14 55.01 -24.83
CA ALA A 196 38.42 54.60 -24.22
C ALA A 196 38.77 53.13 -24.52
N THR A 197 39.97 52.96 -25.06
CA THR A 197 40.77 51.76 -25.28
C THR A 197 41.13 51.04 -23.97
N VAL A 198 40.98 49.71 -23.88
CA VAL A 198 41.89 48.81 -23.12
C VAL A 198 41.85 47.39 -23.73
N LEU A 199 43.04 46.86 -24.04
CA LEU A 199 43.37 45.48 -24.41
C LEU A 199 43.17 44.50 -23.24
N HIS A 200 42.68 43.28 -23.51
CA HIS A 200 43.27 42.05 -22.96
C HIS A 200 42.76 40.79 -23.67
N ASP A 201 43.72 39.99 -24.15
CA ASP A 201 43.57 38.59 -24.57
C ASP A 201 43.15 37.69 -23.39
N ALA A 202 42.33 36.67 -23.67
CA ALA A 202 42.54 35.29 -23.23
C ALA A 202 41.51 34.33 -23.84
N GLU A 203 42.03 33.37 -24.60
CA GLU A 203 41.35 32.16 -25.09
C GLU A 203 40.79 31.31 -23.94
N GLY A 204 39.69 30.58 -24.18
CA GLY A 204 39.25 29.57 -23.22
C GLY A 204 37.83 29.05 -23.39
N ARG A 205 37.54 28.42 -24.53
CA ARG A 205 36.37 27.55 -24.73
C ARG A 205 36.22 26.55 -23.56
N THR A 206 35.09 26.59 -22.87
CA THR A 206 34.50 25.40 -22.24
C THR A 206 32.99 25.37 -22.54
N PRO A 207 32.46 24.32 -23.18
CA PRO A 207 31.02 24.17 -23.35
C PRO A 207 30.40 23.81 -22.00
N SER A 208 29.39 24.58 -21.60
CA SER A 208 28.51 24.24 -20.49
C SER A 208 27.66 23.04 -20.91
N GLN A 209 28.17 21.83 -20.70
CA GLN A 209 27.35 20.62 -20.67
C GLN A 209 26.58 20.64 -19.34
N SER A 210 25.44 21.31 -19.35
CA SER A 210 24.36 20.97 -18.42
C SER A 210 23.91 19.55 -18.79
N ALA A 211 24.43 18.57 -18.06
CA ALA A 211 23.86 17.24 -18.01
C ALA A 211 22.47 17.38 -17.38
N ALA A 212 21.47 17.69 -18.20
CA ALA A 212 20.10 17.33 -17.92
C ALA A 212 20.11 15.81 -17.79
N ALA A 213 20.15 15.34 -16.55
CA ALA A 213 19.92 13.95 -16.22
C ALA A 213 18.61 13.57 -16.87
N ALA A 214 18.71 12.76 -17.92
CA ALA A 214 17.59 12.07 -18.53
C ALA A 214 17.04 11.09 -17.48
N ASN A 215 16.25 11.61 -16.53
CA ASN A 215 15.20 10.82 -15.92
C ASN A 215 14.18 10.60 -17.03
N GLY A 216 14.38 9.51 -17.78
CA GLY A 216 13.43 8.99 -18.75
C GLY A 216 12.16 8.48 -18.04
N GLY A 217 11.50 9.36 -17.30
CA GLY A 217 10.14 9.16 -16.85
C GLY A 217 9.28 9.20 -18.11
N VAL A 218 8.75 8.05 -18.49
CA VAL A 218 7.74 7.97 -19.55
C VAL A 218 6.58 8.86 -19.09
N LYS A 219 6.41 10.01 -19.74
CA LYS A 219 5.32 10.95 -19.46
C LYS A 219 4.02 10.28 -19.89
N LEU A 220 3.27 9.78 -18.92
CA LEU A 220 1.97 9.18 -19.14
C LEU A 220 0.95 10.28 -19.45
N THR A 221 0.05 9.98 -20.37
CA THR A 221 -1.12 10.79 -20.68
C THR A 221 -2.15 10.72 -19.55
N VAL A 222 -3.05 11.71 -19.49
CA VAL A 222 -4.13 11.75 -18.49
C VAL A 222 -5.01 10.50 -18.60
N GLU A 223 -5.26 10.04 -19.83
CA GLU A 223 -6.03 8.85 -20.14
C GLU A 223 -5.36 7.57 -19.59
N GLU A 224 -4.04 7.43 -19.75
CA GLU A 224 -3.30 6.28 -19.21
C GLU A 224 -3.29 6.25 -17.67
N TRP A 225 -3.22 7.42 -17.02
CA TRP A 225 -3.35 7.52 -15.57
C TRP A 225 -4.75 7.08 -15.11
N GLN A 226 -5.78 7.51 -15.83
CA GLN A 226 -7.16 7.19 -15.50
C GLN A 226 -7.42 5.67 -15.61
N VAL A 227 -6.95 5.04 -16.70
CA VAL A 227 -7.06 3.58 -16.89
C VAL A 227 -6.40 2.83 -15.73
N LYS A 228 -5.19 3.19 -15.33
CA LYS A 228 -4.49 2.54 -14.20
C LYS A 228 -5.23 2.69 -12.87
N LEU A 229 -5.84 3.86 -12.63
CA LEU A 229 -6.63 4.09 -11.42
C LEU A 229 -7.93 3.27 -11.42
N ASP A 230 -8.58 3.16 -12.57
CA ASP A 230 -9.80 2.35 -12.72
C ASP A 230 -9.50 0.85 -12.55
N GLU A 231 -8.44 0.33 -13.20
CA GLU A 231 -7.98 -1.06 -13.02
C GLU A 231 -7.64 -1.37 -11.55
N ASN A 232 -6.94 -0.44 -10.88
CA ASN A 232 -6.61 -0.57 -9.46
C ASN A 232 -7.85 -0.55 -8.56
N ARG A 233 -8.84 0.30 -8.88
CA ARG A 233 -10.12 0.36 -8.16
C ARG A 233 -10.90 -0.94 -8.31
N ASP A 234 -10.99 -1.47 -9.52
CA ASP A 234 -11.76 -2.68 -9.79
C ASP A 234 -11.11 -3.89 -9.09
N SER A 235 -9.78 -3.99 -9.14
CA SER A 235 -9.01 -5.01 -8.39
C SER A 235 -9.20 -4.89 -6.87
N LEU A 236 -9.24 -3.66 -6.33
CA LEU A 236 -9.51 -3.42 -4.91
C LEU A 236 -10.91 -3.87 -4.50
N ASN A 237 -11.93 -3.65 -5.34
CA ASN A 237 -13.30 -4.07 -5.05
C ASN A 237 -13.40 -5.60 -5.01
N GLU A 238 -12.79 -6.29 -5.98
CA GLU A 238 -12.73 -7.76 -6.01
C GLU A 238 -12.11 -8.33 -4.74
N ILE A 239 -10.95 -7.81 -4.32
CA ILE A 239 -10.29 -8.26 -3.07
C ILE A 239 -11.15 -7.98 -1.83
N VAL A 240 -11.86 -6.86 -1.79
CA VAL A 240 -12.74 -6.53 -0.66
C VAL A 240 -13.93 -7.49 -0.59
N GLU A 241 -14.52 -7.85 -1.73
CA GLU A 241 -15.58 -8.86 -1.79
C GLU A 241 -15.07 -10.21 -1.30
N GLU A 242 -13.89 -10.65 -1.75
CA GLU A 242 -13.30 -11.93 -1.32
C GLU A 242 -12.99 -11.94 0.18
N ILE A 243 -12.46 -10.85 0.75
CA ILE A 243 -12.26 -10.72 2.20
C ILE A 243 -13.59 -10.88 2.94
N ASN A 244 -14.65 -10.23 2.48
CA ASN A 244 -15.96 -10.30 3.14
C ASN A 244 -16.54 -11.72 3.11
N ASP A 245 -16.40 -12.42 1.99
CA ASP A 245 -16.84 -13.81 1.85
C ASP A 245 -16.09 -14.73 2.84
N LYS A 246 -14.77 -14.57 2.97
CA LYS A 246 -13.96 -15.35 3.93
C LYS A 246 -14.28 -15.01 5.38
N LEU A 247 -14.61 -13.76 5.69
CA LEU A 247 -15.07 -13.37 7.02
C LEU A 247 -16.45 -13.97 7.33
N ALA A 248 -17.34 -14.09 6.34
CA ALA A 248 -18.61 -14.78 6.49
C ALA A 248 -18.41 -16.29 6.77
N ASP A 249 -17.48 -16.95 6.06
CA ASP A 249 -17.09 -18.35 6.33
C ASP A 249 -16.63 -18.54 7.79
N ILE A 250 -15.85 -17.59 8.32
CA ILE A 250 -15.38 -17.62 9.72
C ILE A 250 -16.54 -17.42 10.70
N GLN A 251 -17.47 -16.52 10.40
CA GLN A 251 -18.66 -16.33 11.23
C GLN A 251 -19.57 -17.56 11.24
N GLU A 252 -19.72 -18.25 10.10
CA GLU A 252 -20.43 -19.52 10.01
C GLU A 252 -19.73 -20.60 10.86
N ALA A 253 -18.40 -20.71 10.77
CA ALA A 253 -17.63 -21.64 11.59
C ALA A 253 -17.84 -21.40 13.10
N ILE A 254 -17.83 -20.13 13.56
CA ILE A 254 -18.16 -19.78 14.94
C ILE A 254 -19.57 -20.23 15.30
N ALA A 255 -20.56 -20.00 14.43
CA ALA A 255 -21.95 -20.38 14.70
C ALA A 255 -22.11 -21.89 14.86
N VAL A 256 -21.44 -22.69 14.03
CA VAL A 256 -21.46 -24.16 14.11
C VAL A 256 -20.81 -24.66 15.40
N LEU A 257 -19.71 -24.04 15.83
CA LEU A 257 -18.96 -24.46 17.03
C LEU A 257 -19.64 -24.12 18.37
N VAL A 258 -20.62 -23.21 18.35
CA VAL A 258 -21.36 -22.75 19.53
C VAL A 258 -22.67 -23.54 19.74
N LEU A 259 -23.13 -24.28 18.74
CA LEU A 259 -24.35 -25.11 18.78
C LEU A 259 -24.07 -26.52 19.33
#